data_AF-A0A832H4K0-F1
#
_entry.id   AF-A0A832H4K0-F1
#
_cell.length_a   1.000
_cell.length_b   1.000
_cell.length_c   1.000
_cell.angle_alpha   90.00
_cell.angle_beta   90.00
_cell.angle_gamma   90.00
#
_symmetry.space_group_name_H-M   'P 1'
#
loop_
_entity.id
_entity.type
_entity.pdbx_description
1 polymer ?
#
loop_
_entity_poly.entity_id
_entity_poly.type
_entity_poly.pdbx_seq_one_letter_code
_entity_poly.pdbx_strand_id
1 'polypeptide(L)' 'LSIVKKFVDLQQGEISVQSKVGQGTTFTVRLPAHQITQVKSPAL' A
#
# COMPACT_ATOMS: atom_id res chain seq x y z
N LEU A 1 -11.38 -9.33 5.47
CA LEU A 1 -9.92 -9.11 5.31
C LEU A 1 -9.24 -10.10 4.37
N SER A 2 -9.75 -11.33 4.20
CA SER A 2 -9.12 -12.39 3.40
C SER A 2 -8.84 -11.99 1.93
N ILE A 3 -9.71 -11.21 1.29
CA ILE A 3 -9.48 -10.73 -0.08
C ILE A 3 -8.30 -9.76 -0.13
N VAL A 4 -8.28 -8.76 0.76
CA VAL A 4 -7.20 -7.76 0.83
C VAL A 4 -5.87 -8.44 1.12
N LYS A 5 -5.81 -9.35 2.09
CA LYS A 5 -4.57 -10.07 2.41
C LYS A 5 -4.04 -10.85 1.20
N LYS A 6 -4.91 -11.54 0.46
CA LYS A 6 -4.52 -12.25 -0.77
C LYS A 6 -3.90 -11.29 -1.80
N PHE A 7 -4.50 -10.13 -2.02
CA PHE A 7 -3.93 -9.14 -2.95
C PHE A 7 -2.57 -8.61 -2.50
N VAL A 8 -2.44 -8.29 -1.21
CA VAL A 8 -1.18 -7.81 -0.63
C VAL A 8 -0.10 -8.90 -0.75
N ASP A 9 -0.42 -10.16 -0.42
CA ASP A 9 0.50 -11.29 -0.56
C ASP A 9 0.94 -11.47 -2.03
N LEU A 10 0.00 -11.41 -3.00
CA LEU A 10 0.29 -11.51 -4.44
C LEU A 10 1.21 -10.39 -4.95
N GLN A 11 1.05 -9.18 -4.41
CA GLN A 11 1.87 -8.02 -4.73
C GLN A 11 3.19 -7.98 -3.94
N GLN A 12 3.50 -9.02 -3.16
CA GLN A 12 4.69 -9.09 -2.30
C GLN A 12 4.77 -7.89 -1.34
N GLY A 13 3.60 -7.43 -0.89
CA GLY A 13 3.46 -6.34 0.06
C GLY A 13 3.26 -6.83 1.49
N GLU A 14 2.97 -5.88 2.38
CA GLU A 14 2.71 -6.11 3.79
C GLU A 14 1.41 -5.43 4.22
N ILE A 15 0.67 -6.05 5.13
CA ILE A 15 -0.51 -5.46 5.79
C ILE A 15 -0.38 -5.58 7.30
N SER A 16 -0.58 -4.47 8.01
CA SER A 16 -0.63 -4.43 9.47
C SER A 16 -1.91 -3.76 9.96
N VAL A 17 -2.29 -4.04 11.21
CA VAL A 17 -3.49 -3.49 11.84
C VAL A 17 -3.13 -2.92 13.21
N GLN A 18 -3.67 -1.75 13.52
CA GLN A 18 -3.69 -1.19 14.85
C GLN A 18 -5.13 -0.87 15.22
N SER A 19 -5.57 -1.32 16.40
CA SER A 19 -6.94 -1.08 16.87
C SER A 19 -6.92 -0.73 18.35
N LYS A 20 -7.75 0.24 18.73
CA LYS A 20 -7.95 0.62 20.13
C LYS A 20 -9.44 0.89 20.37
N VAL A 21 -9.97 0.30 21.43
CA VAL A 21 -11.39 0.43 21.81
C VAL A 21 -11.74 1.91 21.94
N GLY A 22 -12.85 2.32 21.31
CA GLY A 22 -13.31 3.70 21.28
C GLY A 22 -12.51 4.66 20.38
N GLN A 23 -11.44 4.19 19.72
CA GLN A 23 -10.64 4.99 18.77
C GLN A 23 -10.69 4.46 17.33
N GLY A 24 -11.30 3.29 17.13
CA GLY A 24 -11.43 2.66 15.82
C GLY A 24 -10.25 1.77 15.47
N THR A 25 -10.11 1.49 14.17
CA THR A 25 -9.14 0.54 13.62
C THR A 25 -8.49 1.12 12.38
N THR A 26 -7.17 1.07 12.34
CA THR A 26 -6.35 1.49 11.19
C THR A 26 -5.70 0.26 10.57
N PHE A 27 -5.89 0.10 9.27
CA PHE A 27 -5.18 -0.87 8.45
C PHE A 27 -4.12 -0.13 7.64
N THR A 28 -2.88 -0.60 7.70
CA THR A 28 -1.78 -0.05 6.91
C THR A 28 -1.33 -1.08 5.90
N VAL A 29 -1.32 -0.71 4.62
CA VAL A 29 -0.85 -1.55 3.51
C VAL A 29 0.40 -0.93 2.90
N ARG A 30 1.45 -1.73 2.70
CA ARG A 30 2.70 -1.34 2.06
C ARG A 30 2.89 -2.21 0.82
N LEU A 31 3.05 -1.58 -0.34
CA LEU A 31 3.24 -2.27 -1.62
C LEU A 31 4.55 -1.79 -2.28
N PRO A 32 5.29 -2.67 -2.98
CA PRO A 32 6.41 -2.27 -3.81
C PRO A 32 5.96 -1.28 -4.89
N ALA A 33 6.56 -0.09 -4.92
CA ALA A 33 6.30 0.91 -5.96
C ALA A 33 7.33 0.76 -7.08
N HIS A 34 6.88 0.60 -8.32
CA HIS A 34 7.77 0.75 -9.47
C HIS A 34 8.06 2.23 -9.69
N GLN A 35 9.33 2.55 -9.88
CA GLN A 35 9.77 3.90 -10.17
C GLN A 35 9.28 4.26 -11.57
N ILE A 36 8.30 5.16 -11.66
CA ILE A 36 7.93 5.74 -12.94
C ILE A 36 8.98 6.79 -13.25
N THR A 37 9.90 6.49 -14.18
CA THR A 37 10.85 7.49 -14.67
C THR A 37 10.05 8.65 -15.24
N GLN A 38 10.03 9.78 -14.55
CA GLN A 38 9.48 11.01 -15.11
C GLN A 38 10.34 11.39 -16.31
N VAL A 39 9.81 11.19 -17.51
CA VAL A 39 10.33 11.84 -18.71
C VAL A 39 10.09 13.33 -18.49
N LYS A 40 11.11 14.05 -18.00
CA LYS A 40 11.06 15.52 -17.96
C LYS A 40 10.78 15.98 -19.38
N SER A 41 9.66 16.66 -19.58
CA SER A 41 9.31 17.29 -20.85
C SER A 41 10.46 18.24 -21.24
N PRO A 42 10.96 18.19 -22.50
CA PRO A 42 11.95 19.16 -22.93
C PRO A 42 11.33 20.55 -22.84
N ALA A 43 11.96 21.44 -22.09
CA ALA A 43 11.61 22.85 -22.11
C ALA A 43 11.91 23.38 -23.53
N LEU A 44 10.91 24.06 -24.11
CA LEU A 44 10.98 24.73 -25.41
C LEU A 44 12.14 25.73 -25.49
#